data_AF-A0A3D5X9D5-F1
#
_entry.id   AF-A0A3D5X9D5-F1
#
_cell.length_a   1.000
_cell.length_b   1.000
_cell.length_c   1.000
_cell.angle_alpha   90.00
_cell.angle_beta   90.00
_cell.angle_gamma   90.00
#
_symmetry.space_group_name_H-M   'P 1'
#
loop_
_entity.id
_entity.type
_entity.pdbx_description
1 polymer ?
#
loop_
_entity_poly.entity_id
_entity_poly.type
_entity_poly.pdbx_seq_one_letter_code
_entity_poly.pdbx_strand_id
1 'polypeptide(L)'
;YSDESLADAEIIARTLKGTACGFEKKLGKGAVLHIGTWLGFDTEGHKPVYEAILNRLGGKLRQTTTSNNNIAVRQRFTDDKKGILFIGNYFNEDQLGKISYTHPATGDLISIPYSGNEMLWPALYAILSPICMELAKGINILHSTSDILGVDVVNDQMKLTIQGDRDLKGEMVFEGANVSQIKSALIDGNSVSLNRISNRLIVNYNHKHNQELTLTLKIG
;
A
#
# COMPACT_ATOMS: atom_id res chain seq x y z
N TYR A 1 -19.70 24.82 -26.72
CA TYR A 1 -18.89 26.05 -26.64
C TYR A 1 -18.47 26.43 -28.05
N SER A 2 -18.48 27.72 -28.40
CA SER A 2 -17.86 28.20 -29.64
C SER A 2 -16.35 28.35 -29.43
N ASP A 3 -15.55 28.21 -30.48
CA ASP A 3 -14.09 28.33 -30.38
C ASP A 3 -13.66 29.71 -29.84
N GLU A 4 -14.39 30.77 -30.19
CA GLU A 4 -14.18 32.13 -29.67
C GLU A 4 -14.36 32.24 -28.14
N SER A 5 -15.30 31.49 -27.55
CA SER A 5 -15.55 31.49 -26.09
C SER A 5 -14.47 30.77 -25.28
N LEU A 6 -13.61 29.99 -25.96
CA LEU A 6 -12.58 29.14 -25.38
C LEU A 6 -11.17 29.53 -25.86
N ALA A 7 -10.98 30.72 -26.42
CA ALA A 7 -9.72 31.13 -27.06
C ALA A 7 -8.45 30.91 -26.21
N ASP A 8 -8.56 31.05 -24.88
CA ASP A 8 -7.47 30.83 -23.92
C ASP A 8 -7.59 29.53 -23.09
N ALA A 9 -8.51 28.65 -23.47
CA ALA A 9 -8.77 27.39 -22.79
C ALA A 9 -8.14 26.21 -23.55
N GLU A 10 -7.56 25.27 -22.81
CA GLU A 10 -7.04 24.03 -23.38
C GLU A 10 -8.18 23.04 -23.55
N ILE A 11 -8.40 22.52 -24.77
CA ILE A 11 -9.39 21.48 -25.01
C ILE A 11 -8.85 20.13 -24.54
N ILE A 12 -9.55 19.49 -23.60
CA ILE A 12 -9.10 18.25 -22.96
C ILE A 12 -10.01 17.05 -23.27
N ALA A 13 -11.20 17.28 -23.82
CA ALA A 13 -12.14 16.24 -24.21
C ALA A 13 -12.92 16.64 -25.46
N ARG A 14 -13.15 15.66 -26.34
CA ARG A 14 -13.93 15.80 -27.57
C ARG A 14 -14.97 14.70 -27.68
N THR A 15 -16.08 14.99 -28.34
CA THR A 15 -17.07 13.98 -28.73
C THR A 15 -16.50 13.07 -29.82
N LEU A 16 -17.20 11.95 -30.11
CA LEU A 16 -16.83 11.06 -31.23
C LEU A 16 -16.81 11.76 -32.59
N LYS A 17 -17.49 12.90 -32.73
CA LYS A 17 -17.51 13.74 -33.93
C LYS A 17 -16.42 14.83 -33.92
N GLY A 18 -15.54 14.83 -32.92
CA GLY A 18 -14.42 15.78 -32.79
C GLY A 18 -14.78 17.13 -32.16
N THR A 19 -16.04 17.38 -31.84
CA THR A 19 -16.48 18.64 -31.21
C THR A 19 -15.97 18.74 -29.77
N ALA A 20 -15.47 19.90 -29.36
CA ALA A 20 -15.03 20.12 -27.99
C ALA A 20 -16.18 19.93 -26.98
N CYS A 21 -15.97 19.07 -25.99
CA CYS A 21 -16.92 18.84 -24.90
C CYS A 21 -16.29 18.95 -23.51
N GLY A 22 -14.99 19.25 -23.41
CA GLY A 22 -14.36 19.58 -22.13
C GLY A 22 -13.10 20.41 -22.31
N PHE A 23 -12.82 21.27 -21.34
CA PHE A 23 -11.70 22.20 -21.38
C PHE A 23 -11.13 22.49 -19.99
N GLU A 24 -9.88 22.94 -19.95
CA GLU A 24 -9.23 23.54 -18.79
C GLU A 24 -8.99 25.04 -19.06
N LYS A 25 -9.27 25.90 -18.09
CA LYS A 25 -8.94 27.33 -18.14
C LYS A 25 -8.24 27.77 -16.87
N LYS A 26 -7.08 28.43 -17.00
CA LYS A 26 -6.36 29.04 -15.87
C LYS A 26 -7.10 30.29 -15.40
N LEU A 27 -7.26 30.44 -14.08
CA LEU A 27 -7.88 31.58 -13.43
C LEU A 27 -7.03 32.00 -12.23
N GLY A 28 -6.24 33.07 -12.38
CA GLY A 28 -5.30 33.51 -11.36
C GLY A 28 -4.27 32.43 -11.02
N LYS A 29 -4.20 32.03 -9.75
CA LYS A 29 -3.31 30.95 -9.27
C LYS A 29 -3.90 29.54 -9.42
N GLY A 30 -5.12 29.41 -9.93
CA GLY A 30 -5.84 28.14 -10.05
C GLY A 30 -6.23 27.79 -11.47
N ALA A 31 -7.00 26.71 -11.61
CA ALA A 31 -7.56 26.26 -12.88
C ALA A 31 -9.00 25.76 -12.67
N VAL A 32 -9.84 25.93 -13.68
CA VAL A 32 -11.16 25.30 -13.76
C VAL A 32 -11.12 24.28 -14.88
N LEU A 33 -11.56 23.07 -14.58
CA LEU A 33 -11.74 22.00 -15.53
C LEU A 33 -13.24 21.74 -15.69
N HIS A 34 -13.73 21.81 -16.92
CA HIS A 34 -15.13 21.56 -17.26
C HIS A 34 -15.23 20.35 -18.19
N ILE A 35 -16.13 19.42 -17.85
CA ILE A 35 -16.49 18.28 -18.70
C ILE A 35 -18.01 18.35 -18.92
N GLY A 36 -18.42 18.56 -20.17
CA GLY A 36 -19.81 18.67 -20.60
C GLY A 36 -20.49 17.31 -20.80
N THR A 37 -20.07 16.30 -20.07
CA THR A 37 -20.67 14.97 -20.04
C THR A 37 -20.67 14.43 -18.63
N TRP A 38 -21.52 13.43 -18.40
CA TRP A 38 -21.55 12.73 -17.15
C TRP A 38 -20.33 11.81 -17.03
N LEU A 39 -19.66 11.86 -15.89
CA LEU A 39 -18.66 10.88 -15.49
C LEU A 39 -19.23 10.16 -14.28
N GLY A 40 -19.35 8.84 -14.34
CA GLY A 40 -19.66 8.04 -13.17
C GLY A 40 -18.89 6.74 -13.16
N PHE A 41 -19.37 5.77 -12.40
CA PHE A 41 -18.64 4.55 -12.10
C PHE A 41 -19.32 3.32 -12.71
N ASP A 42 -19.73 3.44 -13.97
CA ASP A 42 -20.52 2.40 -14.65
C ASP A 42 -19.68 1.41 -15.46
N THR A 43 -18.46 1.81 -15.81
CA THR A 43 -17.55 1.01 -16.63
C THR A 43 -16.11 1.20 -16.17
N GLU A 44 -15.28 0.18 -16.40
CA GLU A 44 -13.85 0.20 -16.08
C GLU A 44 -13.11 1.38 -16.76
N GLY A 45 -13.61 1.84 -17.91
CA GLY A 45 -13.05 2.96 -18.66
C GLY A 45 -13.16 4.32 -17.97
N HIS A 46 -14.03 4.48 -16.97
CA HIS A 46 -14.18 5.77 -16.27
C HIS A 46 -13.06 6.04 -15.26
N LYS A 47 -12.51 5.00 -14.60
CA LYS A 47 -11.45 5.16 -13.59
C LYS A 47 -10.20 5.87 -14.19
N PRO A 48 -9.66 5.47 -15.35
CA PRO A 48 -8.55 6.19 -15.98
C PRO A 48 -8.87 7.66 -16.29
N VAL A 49 -10.12 7.98 -16.64
CA VAL A 49 -10.55 9.36 -16.92
C VAL A 49 -10.52 10.20 -15.65
N TYR A 50 -11.03 9.67 -14.53
CA TYR A 50 -10.94 10.32 -13.22
C TYR A 50 -9.50 10.57 -12.78
N GLU A 51 -8.63 9.58 -12.91
CA GLU A 51 -7.21 9.70 -12.57
C GLU A 51 -6.52 10.77 -13.43
N ALA A 52 -6.79 10.81 -14.74
CA ALA A 52 -6.25 11.83 -15.63
C ALA A 52 -6.67 13.25 -15.24
N ILE A 53 -7.96 13.46 -14.92
CA ILE A 53 -8.49 14.77 -14.48
C ILE A 53 -7.79 15.23 -13.20
N LEU A 54 -7.69 14.36 -12.21
CA LEU A 54 -7.12 14.71 -10.92
C LEU A 54 -5.61 14.95 -10.99
N ASN A 55 -4.87 14.14 -11.76
CA ASN A 55 -3.44 14.36 -12.02
C ASN A 55 -3.21 15.70 -12.71
N ARG A 56 -4.05 16.06 -13.69
CA ARG A 56 -3.98 17.34 -14.39
C ARG A 56 -4.16 18.55 -13.46
N LEU A 57 -5.03 18.41 -12.47
CA LEU A 57 -5.25 19.43 -11.43
C LEU A 57 -4.16 19.44 -10.34
N GLY A 58 -3.08 18.68 -10.50
CA GLY A 58 -1.99 18.58 -9.52
C GLY A 58 -2.33 17.75 -8.30
N GLY A 59 -3.40 16.94 -8.36
CA GLY A 59 -3.77 16.03 -7.29
C GLY A 59 -2.73 14.93 -7.11
N LYS A 60 -2.07 14.88 -5.95
CA LYS A 60 -1.24 13.74 -5.56
C LYS A 60 -2.14 12.65 -4.99
N LEU A 61 -2.70 11.83 -5.87
CA LEU A 61 -3.82 10.94 -5.51
C LEU A 61 -3.47 9.88 -4.48
N ARG A 62 -2.29 9.25 -4.60
CA ARG A 62 -1.84 8.14 -3.75
C ARG A 62 -0.31 8.12 -3.72
N GLN A 63 0.26 7.61 -2.62
CA GLN A 63 1.65 7.14 -2.59
C GLN A 63 1.73 5.63 -2.77
N THR A 64 0.64 4.98 -3.18
CA THR A 64 0.54 3.53 -3.33
C THR A 64 0.04 3.14 -4.70
N THR A 65 0.56 2.04 -5.23
CA THR A 65 0.15 1.41 -6.48
C THR A 65 -0.03 -0.10 -6.29
N THR A 66 -0.71 -0.73 -7.23
CA THR A 66 -0.89 -2.18 -7.31
C THR A 66 -0.65 -2.64 -8.75
N SER A 67 -0.05 -3.81 -8.96
CA SER A 67 0.04 -4.44 -10.29
C SER A 67 -1.31 -4.99 -10.77
N ASN A 68 -2.24 -5.22 -9.84
CA ASN A 68 -3.57 -5.74 -10.12
C ASN A 68 -4.65 -4.80 -9.56
N ASN A 69 -5.47 -4.25 -10.47
CA ASN A 69 -6.52 -3.29 -10.15
C ASN A 69 -7.66 -3.85 -9.29
N ASN A 70 -7.77 -5.18 -9.16
CA ASN A 70 -8.74 -5.85 -8.31
C ASN A 70 -8.35 -5.81 -6.82
N ILE A 71 -7.09 -5.49 -6.53
CA ILE A 71 -6.61 -5.30 -5.16
C ILE A 71 -6.74 -3.83 -4.77
N ALA A 72 -7.58 -3.55 -3.78
CA ALA A 72 -7.76 -2.22 -3.25
C ALA A 72 -6.62 -1.88 -2.28
N VAL A 73 -5.87 -0.83 -2.60
CA VAL A 73 -4.83 -0.29 -1.71
C VAL A 73 -5.20 1.11 -1.26
N ARG A 74 -5.15 1.37 0.05
CA ARG A 74 -5.38 2.68 0.66
C ARG A 74 -4.34 2.91 1.74
N GLN A 75 -3.98 4.16 1.96
CA GLN A 75 -2.97 4.52 2.95
C GLN A 75 -3.45 5.70 3.80
N ARG A 76 -2.93 5.75 5.02
CA ARG A 76 -2.98 6.94 5.86
C ARG A 76 -1.62 7.11 6.52
N PHE A 77 -0.87 8.12 6.07
CA PHE A 77 0.40 8.50 6.66
C PHE A 77 0.22 9.72 7.55
N THR A 78 0.98 9.76 8.63
CA THR A 78 0.99 10.83 9.64
C THR A 78 2.20 11.74 9.44
N ASP A 79 2.15 12.93 10.04
CA ASP A 79 3.24 13.90 9.95
C ASP A 79 4.54 13.40 10.60
N ASP A 80 4.44 12.50 11.58
CA ASP A 80 5.57 11.81 12.23
C ASP A 80 6.12 10.63 11.40
N LYS A 81 5.77 10.57 10.11
CA LYS A 81 6.31 9.63 9.11
C LYS A 81 6.00 8.17 9.42
N LYS A 82 4.85 7.91 10.05
CA LYS A 82 4.30 6.58 10.27
C LYS A 82 3.01 6.42 9.48
N GLY A 83 2.40 5.25 9.55
CA GLY A 83 1.06 5.10 9.04
C GLY A 83 0.52 3.69 9.02
N ILE A 84 -0.60 3.55 8.32
CA ILE A 84 -1.26 2.28 8.07
C ILE A 84 -1.53 2.17 6.57
N LEU A 85 -1.27 0.98 6.04
CA LEU A 85 -1.58 0.58 4.68
C LEU A 85 -2.67 -0.49 4.72
N PHE A 86 -3.83 -0.16 4.17
CA PHE A 86 -4.91 -1.11 3.92
C PHE A 86 -4.70 -1.77 2.55
N ILE A 87 -4.75 -3.10 2.52
CA ILE A 87 -4.69 -3.89 1.29
C ILE A 87 -5.80 -4.92 1.36
N GLY A 88 -6.71 -4.92 0.38
CA GLY A 88 -7.86 -5.80 0.38
C GLY A 88 -8.23 -6.33 -1.00
N ASN A 89 -8.60 -7.60 -1.04
CA ASN A 89 -9.25 -8.24 -2.17
C ASN A 89 -10.75 -8.39 -1.87
N TYR A 90 -11.57 -7.60 -2.56
CA TYR A 90 -13.04 -7.64 -2.40
C TYR A 90 -13.72 -8.66 -3.31
N PHE A 91 -12.95 -9.37 -4.14
CA PHE A 91 -13.49 -10.38 -5.06
C PHE A 91 -13.52 -11.75 -4.40
N ASN A 92 -14.50 -12.56 -4.78
CA ASN A 92 -14.63 -13.96 -4.34
C ASN A 92 -13.73 -14.90 -5.18
N GLU A 93 -12.50 -14.48 -5.43
CA GLU A 93 -11.47 -15.21 -6.15
C GLU A 93 -10.10 -14.67 -5.74
N ASP A 94 -9.08 -15.53 -5.77
CA ASP A 94 -7.72 -15.11 -5.44
C ASP A 94 -7.18 -14.14 -6.50
N GLN A 95 -6.49 -13.10 -6.04
CA GLN A 95 -5.89 -12.11 -6.92
C GLN A 95 -4.36 -12.19 -6.80
N LEU A 96 -3.68 -12.43 -7.91
CA LEU A 96 -2.22 -12.29 -7.95
C LEU A 96 -1.88 -10.80 -8.08
N GLY A 97 -0.96 -10.31 -7.24
CA GLY A 97 -0.47 -8.95 -7.41
C GLY A 97 0.63 -8.53 -6.46
N LYS A 98 1.22 -7.39 -6.81
CA LYS A 98 2.25 -6.65 -6.07
C LYS A 98 1.68 -5.32 -5.64
N ILE A 99 1.88 -4.96 -4.38
CA ILE A 99 1.61 -3.61 -3.89
C ILE A 99 2.93 -2.86 -3.83
N SER A 100 2.93 -1.58 -4.19
CA SER A 100 4.04 -0.70 -3.90
C SER A 100 3.56 0.54 -3.14
N TYR A 101 4.39 1.06 -2.25
CA TYR A 101 4.13 2.30 -1.53
C TYR A 101 5.40 3.14 -1.37
N THR A 102 5.25 4.46 -1.27
CA THR A 102 6.36 5.35 -0.97
C THR A 102 6.59 5.38 0.54
N HIS A 103 7.79 5.03 0.97
CA HIS A 103 8.19 5.05 2.36
C HIS A 103 8.02 6.46 2.95
N PRO A 104 7.24 6.65 4.03
CA PRO A 104 6.90 7.98 4.52
C PRO A 104 8.11 8.77 5.03
N ALA A 105 9.10 8.11 5.61
CA ALA A 105 10.32 8.78 6.10
C ALA A 105 11.39 9.04 5.01
N THR A 106 11.69 8.07 4.14
CA THR A 106 12.82 8.16 3.19
C THR A 106 12.41 8.58 1.78
N GLY A 107 11.14 8.37 1.39
CA GLY A 107 10.68 8.56 0.02
C GLY A 107 10.97 7.38 -0.90
N ASP A 108 11.54 6.28 -0.41
CA ASP A 108 11.85 5.10 -1.22
C ASP A 108 10.59 4.37 -1.68
N LEU A 109 10.64 3.75 -2.86
CA LEU A 109 9.59 2.86 -3.30
C LEU A 109 9.77 1.47 -2.66
N ILE A 110 8.76 1.04 -1.90
CA ILE A 110 8.73 -0.25 -1.19
C ILE A 110 7.71 -1.16 -1.84
N SER A 111 7.97 -2.46 -1.90
CA SER A 111 7.02 -3.44 -2.38
C SER A 111 6.56 -4.43 -1.32
N ILE A 112 5.34 -4.94 -1.51
CA ILE A 112 4.77 -6.09 -0.80
C ILE A 112 4.35 -7.12 -1.88
N PRO A 113 4.93 -8.33 -1.88
CA PRO A 113 5.99 -8.78 -0.99
C PRO A 113 7.32 -8.02 -1.22
N TYR A 114 8.15 -7.94 -0.19
CA TYR A 114 9.48 -7.33 -0.26
C TYR A 114 10.50 -8.29 -0.86
N SER A 115 10.41 -9.58 -0.50
CA SER A 115 11.33 -10.62 -0.96
C SER A 115 10.97 -11.25 -2.32
N GLY A 116 9.89 -10.80 -2.96
CA GLY A 116 9.36 -11.42 -4.18
C GLY A 116 8.79 -10.42 -5.19
N ASN A 117 8.28 -10.96 -6.30
CA ASN A 117 7.66 -10.15 -7.34
C ASN A 117 6.19 -9.87 -7.03
N GLU A 118 5.39 -10.93 -6.85
CA GLU A 118 3.95 -10.86 -6.59
C GLU A 118 3.57 -11.90 -5.54
N MET A 119 2.40 -11.75 -4.93
CA MET A 119 1.82 -12.74 -4.04
C MET A 119 0.33 -12.93 -4.33
N LEU A 120 -0.21 -14.10 -3.97
CA LEU A 120 -1.64 -14.37 -4.03
C LEU A 120 -2.33 -13.72 -2.82
N TRP A 121 -3.38 -12.96 -3.11
CA TRP A 121 -4.26 -12.32 -2.15
C TRP A 121 -5.56 -13.12 -2.08
N PRO A 122 -5.88 -13.76 -0.93
CA PRO A 122 -7.06 -14.59 -0.81
C PRO A 122 -8.35 -13.84 -1.10
N ALA A 123 -9.35 -14.58 -1.58
CA ALA A 123 -10.71 -14.08 -1.78
C ALA A 123 -11.28 -13.42 -0.51
N LEU A 124 -11.96 -12.27 -0.69
CA LEU A 124 -12.68 -11.57 0.38
C LEU A 124 -11.85 -11.26 1.64
N TYR A 125 -10.54 -11.10 1.50
CA TYR A 125 -9.62 -10.85 2.61
C TYR A 125 -8.94 -9.48 2.52
N ALA A 126 -8.64 -8.89 3.67
CA ALA A 126 -7.93 -7.63 3.77
C ALA A 126 -7.05 -7.59 5.03
N ILE A 127 -6.02 -6.76 4.97
CA ILE A 127 -5.07 -6.54 6.07
C ILE A 127 -4.90 -5.07 6.38
N LEU A 128 -4.50 -4.77 7.62
CA LEU A 128 -4.04 -3.46 8.06
C LEU A 128 -2.57 -3.52 8.43
N SER A 129 -1.71 -3.16 7.48
CA SER A 129 -0.27 -3.20 7.66
C SER A 129 0.24 -1.91 8.32
N PRO A 130 0.86 -1.98 9.51
CA PRO A 130 1.51 -0.80 10.10
C PRO A 130 2.81 -0.49 9.34
N ILE A 131 3.07 0.80 9.12
CA ILE A 131 4.23 1.30 8.38
C ILE A 131 5.06 2.22 9.27
N CYS A 132 6.36 1.96 9.35
CA CYS A 132 7.36 2.68 10.14
C CYS A 132 7.00 2.82 11.64
N MET A 133 6.21 1.88 12.17
CA MET A 133 5.86 1.87 13.59
C MET A 133 7.01 1.25 14.40
N GLU A 134 7.47 1.93 15.44
CA GLU A 134 8.50 1.39 16.34
C GLU A 134 7.89 0.31 17.23
N LEU A 135 8.48 -0.90 17.19
CA LEU A 135 8.04 -2.06 17.98
C LEU A 135 8.94 -2.30 19.20
N ALA A 136 10.22 -1.96 19.07
CA ALA A 136 11.18 -1.86 20.17
C ALA A 136 12.23 -0.80 19.82
N LYS A 137 13.06 -0.42 20.79
CA LYS A 137 14.05 0.66 20.63
C LYS A 137 14.90 0.49 19.36
N GLY A 138 14.67 1.37 18.38
CA GLY A 138 15.39 1.40 17.11
C GLY A 138 15.05 0.26 16.13
N ILE A 139 13.96 -0.47 16.37
CA ILE A 139 13.43 -1.53 15.52
C ILE A 139 12.01 -1.14 15.12
N ASN A 140 11.83 -0.82 13.84
CA ASN A 140 10.56 -0.45 13.26
C ASN A 140 10.04 -1.57 12.37
N ILE A 141 8.72 -1.72 12.29
CA ILE A 141 8.10 -2.48 11.23
C ILE A 141 8.03 -1.63 9.97
N LEU A 142 8.51 -2.19 8.86
CA LEU A 142 8.32 -1.62 7.54
C LEU A 142 6.92 -1.95 7.03
N HIS A 143 6.55 -3.24 7.06
CA HIS A 143 5.19 -3.74 6.83
C HIS A 143 5.03 -5.17 7.35
N SER A 144 3.77 -5.61 7.40
CA SER A 144 3.33 -6.97 7.71
C SER A 144 2.19 -7.40 6.78
N THR A 145 2.17 -8.67 6.36
CA THR A 145 1.00 -9.29 5.71
C THR A 145 0.05 -9.98 6.71
N SER A 146 0.30 -9.78 8.01
CA SER A 146 -0.57 -10.17 9.12
C SER A 146 -1.07 -8.95 9.86
N ASP A 147 -2.26 -9.06 10.43
CA ASP A 147 -2.71 -8.14 11.48
C ASP A 147 -1.91 -8.40 12.75
N ILE A 148 -1.46 -7.32 13.39
CA ILE A 148 -0.72 -7.37 14.66
C ILE A 148 -1.70 -7.08 15.79
N LEU A 149 -1.93 -8.09 16.62
CA LEU A 149 -2.89 -8.05 17.73
C LEU A 149 -2.24 -7.62 19.05
N GLY A 150 -0.93 -7.86 19.20
CA GLY A 150 -0.20 -7.51 20.41
C GLY A 150 1.31 -7.47 20.20
N VAL A 151 1.98 -6.65 21.02
CA VAL A 151 3.44 -6.48 21.02
C VAL A 151 3.90 -6.46 22.48
N ASP A 152 4.75 -7.42 22.85
CA ASP A 152 5.36 -7.51 24.18
C ASP A 152 6.88 -7.52 24.05
N VAL A 153 7.57 -6.67 24.82
CA VAL A 153 9.03 -6.60 24.84
C VAL A 153 9.55 -6.88 26.25
N VAL A 154 10.22 -8.02 26.44
CA VAL A 154 10.72 -8.47 27.73
C VAL A 154 12.09 -9.15 27.55
N ASN A 155 13.08 -8.79 28.37
CA ASN A 155 14.41 -9.44 28.42
C ASN A 155 15.06 -9.63 27.03
N ASP A 156 15.18 -8.55 26.26
CA ASP A 156 15.72 -8.55 24.90
C ASP A 156 15.00 -9.51 23.93
N GLN A 157 13.73 -9.83 24.20
CA GLN A 157 12.85 -10.53 23.28
C GLN A 157 11.66 -9.65 22.95
N MET A 158 11.33 -9.60 21.67
CA MET A 158 10.09 -9.01 21.18
C MET A 158 9.17 -10.16 20.77
N LYS A 159 7.99 -10.20 21.36
CA LYS A 159 6.93 -11.15 21.03
C LYS A 159 5.78 -10.40 20.37
N LEU A 160 5.35 -10.90 19.22
CA LEU A 160 4.26 -10.36 18.43
C LEU A 160 3.16 -11.42 18.34
N THR A 161 1.95 -11.06 18.73
CA THR A 161 0.76 -11.87 18.47
C THR A 161 0.18 -11.41 17.14
N ILE A 162 0.10 -12.31 16.16
CA ILE A 162 -0.29 -12.00 14.79
C ILE A 162 -1.39 -12.92 14.29
N GLN A 163 -2.20 -12.44 13.36
CA GLN A 163 -3.24 -13.22 12.70
C GLN A 163 -3.26 -12.91 11.21
N GLY A 164 -3.54 -13.93 10.40
CA GLY A 164 -3.69 -13.76 8.96
C GLY A 164 -4.47 -14.91 8.35
N ASP A 165 -4.87 -14.75 7.10
CA ASP A 165 -5.51 -15.81 6.33
C ASP A 165 -4.53 -16.94 6.02
N ARG A 166 -4.97 -18.21 6.13
CA ARG A 166 -4.17 -19.41 5.88
C ARG A 166 -3.50 -19.38 4.50
N ASP A 167 -4.22 -18.88 3.51
CA ASP A 167 -3.83 -18.93 2.10
C ASP A 167 -3.02 -17.67 1.69
N LEU A 168 -2.97 -16.63 2.55
CA LEU A 168 -2.05 -15.52 2.41
C LEU A 168 -0.67 -15.88 2.95
N LYS A 169 0.37 -15.69 2.15
CA LYS A 169 1.77 -15.86 2.61
C LYS A 169 2.14 -14.80 3.64
N GLY A 170 2.65 -15.24 4.78
CA GLY A 170 3.15 -14.38 5.84
C GLY A 170 4.51 -13.81 5.49
N GLU A 171 4.62 -12.48 5.52
CA GLU A 171 5.86 -11.72 5.43
C GLU A 171 5.77 -10.58 6.43
N MET A 172 6.77 -10.47 7.30
CA MET A 172 6.98 -9.30 8.14
C MET A 172 8.38 -8.76 7.89
N VAL A 173 8.46 -7.45 7.62
CA VAL A 173 9.71 -6.77 7.31
C VAL A 173 10.01 -5.73 8.37
N PHE A 174 11.22 -5.77 8.89
CA PHE A 174 11.73 -4.85 9.90
C PHE A 174 12.85 -3.99 9.33
N GLU A 175 12.98 -2.80 9.91
CA GLU A 175 14.03 -1.83 9.61
C GLU A 175 14.40 -1.04 10.87
N GLY A 176 15.31 -0.07 10.72
CA GLY A 176 15.75 0.80 11.81
C GLY A 176 17.18 0.52 12.26
N ALA A 177 17.71 1.40 13.11
CA ALA A 177 19.12 1.41 13.52
C ALA A 177 19.55 0.10 14.22
N ASN A 178 18.63 -0.57 14.92
CA ASN A 178 18.91 -1.76 15.72
C ASN A 178 18.39 -3.06 15.10
N VAL A 179 17.90 -3.04 13.85
CA VAL A 179 17.39 -4.26 13.18
C VAL A 179 18.50 -5.33 12.96
N SER A 180 19.76 -4.91 12.94
CA SER A 180 20.93 -5.81 12.92
C SER A 180 21.12 -6.59 14.22
N GLN A 181 20.51 -6.15 15.32
CA GLN A 181 20.57 -6.81 16.62
C GLN A 181 19.61 -8.00 16.74
N ILE A 182 18.64 -8.14 15.83
CA ILE A 182 17.79 -9.33 15.81
C ILE A 182 18.61 -10.55 15.33
N LYS A 183 18.79 -11.54 16.21
CA LYS A 183 19.63 -12.72 15.96
C LYS A 183 18.87 -13.94 15.47
N SER A 184 17.63 -14.10 15.92
CA SER A 184 16.81 -15.26 15.58
C SER A 184 15.33 -14.90 15.64
N ALA A 185 14.53 -15.63 14.87
CA ALA A 185 13.07 -15.56 14.91
C ALA A 185 12.46 -16.96 15.09
N LEU A 186 11.35 -17.01 15.81
CA LEU A 186 10.55 -18.21 16.04
C LEU A 186 9.10 -17.92 15.67
N ILE A 187 8.42 -18.85 15.00
CA ILE A 187 6.97 -18.87 14.83
C ILE A 187 6.41 -20.05 15.62
N ASP A 188 5.60 -19.75 16.63
CA ASP A 188 5.08 -20.75 17.58
C ASP A 188 6.17 -21.67 18.15
N GLY A 189 7.32 -21.08 18.49
CA GLY A 189 8.48 -21.79 19.02
C GLY A 189 9.36 -22.50 17.98
N ASN A 190 8.96 -22.55 16.71
CA ASN A 190 9.75 -23.16 15.64
C ASN A 190 10.65 -22.12 14.97
N SER A 191 11.92 -22.46 14.76
CA SER A 191 12.87 -21.56 14.08
C SER A 191 12.46 -21.26 12.66
N VAL A 192 12.49 -19.97 12.30
CA VAL A 192 12.29 -19.49 10.93
C VAL A 192 13.54 -18.79 10.42
N SER A 193 13.77 -18.87 9.11
CA SER A 193 14.92 -18.21 8.49
C SER A 193 14.77 -16.69 8.51
N LEU A 194 15.89 -16.03 8.78
CA LEU A 194 16.03 -14.58 8.74
C LEU A 194 16.70 -14.20 7.41
N ASN A 195 15.96 -13.56 6.52
CA ASN A 195 16.52 -13.06 5.27
C ASN A 195 16.86 -11.57 5.42
N ARG A 196 18.10 -11.19 5.10
CA ARG A 196 18.54 -9.80 5.13
C ARG A 196 18.75 -9.31 3.71
N ILE A 197 18.03 -8.25 3.34
CA ILE A 197 18.20 -7.56 2.07
C ILE A 197 18.47 -6.09 2.40
N SER A 198 19.65 -5.60 2.01
CA SER A 198 20.14 -4.28 2.40
C SER A 198 20.18 -4.11 3.92
N ASN A 199 19.53 -3.07 4.48
CA ASN A 199 19.44 -2.83 5.92
C ASN A 199 18.13 -3.36 6.54
N ARG A 200 17.42 -4.27 5.87
CA ARG A 200 16.12 -4.79 6.30
C ARG A 200 16.18 -6.27 6.64
N LEU A 201 15.35 -6.67 7.58
CA LEU A 201 15.17 -8.04 8.00
C LEU A 201 13.79 -8.53 7.59
N ILE A 202 13.72 -9.69 6.97
CA ILE A 202 12.49 -10.27 6.43
C ILE A 202 12.28 -11.61 7.13
N VAL A 203 11.07 -11.80 7.64
CA VAL A 203 10.61 -13.05 8.25
C VAL A 203 9.42 -13.55 7.45
N ASN A 204 9.60 -14.71 6.82
CA ASN A 204 8.55 -15.36 6.03
C ASN A 204 7.96 -16.54 6.82
N TYR A 205 6.64 -16.71 6.77
CA TYR A 205 5.90 -17.75 7.50
C TYR A 205 4.58 -18.09 6.81
N ASN A 206 3.89 -19.12 7.31
CA ASN A 206 2.54 -19.48 6.87
C ASN A 206 1.58 -19.30 8.04
N HIS A 207 0.43 -18.69 7.77
CA HIS A 207 -0.64 -18.58 8.75
C HIS A 207 -1.30 -19.93 9.01
N LYS A 208 -1.94 -20.05 10.17
CA LYS A 208 -2.82 -21.18 10.50
C LYS A 208 -4.27 -20.76 10.31
N HIS A 209 -5.12 -21.70 9.91
CA HIS A 209 -6.54 -21.43 9.72
C HIS A 209 -7.21 -21.08 11.05
N ASN A 210 -7.81 -19.89 11.13
CA ASN A 210 -8.54 -19.38 12.30
C ASN A 210 -7.75 -19.44 13.61
N GLN A 211 -6.43 -19.22 13.54
CA GLN A 211 -5.55 -19.26 14.72
C GLN A 211 -4.57 -18.09 14.68
N GLU A 212 -4.31 -17.56 15.87
CA GLU A 212 -3.21 -16.62 16.10
C GLU A 212 -1.87 -17.37 16.06
N LEU A 213 -0.82 -16.66 15.66
CA LEU A 213 0.56 -17.12 15.77
C LEU A 213 1.34 -16.19 16.69
N THR A 214 2.35 -16.75 17.33
CA THR A 214 3.36 -15.99 18.06
C THR A 214 4.63 -15.90 17.23
N LEU A 215 5.02 -14.68 16.82
CA LEU A 215 6.36 -14.39 16.32
C LEU A 215 7.23 -13.88 17.47
N THR A 216 8.28 -14.63 17.80
CA THR A 216 9.28 -14.21 18.81
C THR A 216 10.59 -13.87 18.12
N LEU A 217 11.08 -12.65 18.33
CA LEU A 217 12.38 -12.16 17.89
C LEU A 217 13.32 -12.07 19.09
N LYS A 218 14.51 -12.64 18.98
CA LYS A 218 15.59 -12.44 19.97
C LYS A 218 16.48 -11.29 19.53
N ILE A 219 16.63 -10.29 20.39
CA ILE A 219 17.45 -9.09 20.22
C ILE A 219 18.72 -9.27 21.07
N GLY A 220 19.88 -8.83 20.57
CA GLY A 220 21.15 -8.86 21.31
C GLY A 220 22.34 -9.11 20.41
#